data_AF-A0A090X978-F1
#
_entry.id   AF-A0A090X978-F1
#
_cell.length_a   1.000
_cell.length_b   1.000
_cell.length_c   1.000
_cell.angle_alpha   90.00
_cell.angle_beta   90.00
_cell.angle_gamma   90.00
#
_symmetry.space_group_name_H-M   'P 1'
#
loop_
_entity.id
_entity.type
_entity.pdbx_description
1 polymer ?
#
loop_
_entity_poly.entity_id
_entity_poly.type
_entity_poly.pdbx_seq_one_letter_code
_entity_poly.pdbx_strand_id
1 'polypeptide(L)'
;MAFNVITFLQFVVFVAIVFNINIHLTSAGSKQPSAHNSSVDSIKAEFCKTNCTKGSDGAWSVCSEDCLCVRVGNSTAGRCMNLVGDYDYPTKEAEE
;
A
#
# COMPACT_ATOMS: atom_id res chain seq x y z
N MET A 1 43.63 30.36 20.55
CA MET A 1 42.84 29.33 19.83
C MET A 1 43.19 29.45 18.35
N ALA A 2 44.00 28.54 17.81
CA ALA A 2 44.38 28.58 16.40
C ALA A 2 43.20 28.09 15.57
N PHE A 3 42.48 29.02 14.94
CA PHE A 3 41.41 28.67 14.02
C PHE A 3 42.06 28.16 12.74
N ASN A 4 42.14 26.84 12.59
CA ASN A 4 42.68 26.23 11.39
C ASN A 4 41.74 26.52 10.23
N VAL A 5 42.11 27.49 9.40
CA VAL A 5 41.38 27.93 8.21
C VAL A 5 41.01 26.74 7.33
N ILE A 6 41.89 25.74 7.24
CA ILE A 6 41.68 24.49 6.51
C ILE A 6 40.48 23.71 7.07
N THR A 7 40.38 23.59 8.40
CA THR A 7 39.28 22.88 9.08
C THR A 7 37.95 23.61 8.89
N PHE A 8 37.98 24.94 8.88
CA PHE A 8 36.79 25.75 8.57
C PHE A 8 36.33 25.58 7.12
N LEU A 9 37.26 25.59 6.15
CA LEU A 9 36.93 25.31 4.76
C LEU A 9 36.32 23.91 4.58
N GLN A 10 36.86 22.89 5.24
CA GLN A 10 36.30 21.54 5.19
C GLN A 10 34.86 21.48 5.73
N PHE A 11 34.59 22.19 6.82
CA PHE A 11 33.24 22.24 7.41
C PHE A 11 32.24 22.92 6.47
N VAL A 12 32.62 24.06 5.87
CA VAL A 12 31.78 24.78 4.91
C VAL A 12 31.47 23.92 3.68
N VAL A 13 32.46 23.20 3.15
CA VAL A 13 32.27 22.28 2.01
C VAL A 13 31.32 21.14 2.38
N PHE A 14 31.47 20.53 3.57
CA PHE A 14 30.56 19.49 4.03
C PHE A 14 29.11 19.99 4.15
N VAL A 15 28.90 21.15 4.76
CA VAL A 15 27.57 21.76 4.89
C VAL A 15 26.96 22.06 3.52
N ALA A 16 27.74 22.59 2.58
CA ALA A 16 27.28 22.88 1.23
C ALA A 16 26.88 21.61 0.46
N ILE A 17 27.65 20.53 0.57
CA ILE A 17 27.34 19.23 -0.04
C ILE A 17 26.06 18.65 0.56
N VAL A 18 25.95 18.59 1.88
CA VAL A 18 24.74 18.08 2.56
C VAL A 18 23.51 18.90 2.18
N PHE A 19 23.61 20.23 2.12
CA PHE A 19 22.48 21.09 1.72
C PHE A 19 22.07 20.86 0.25
N ASN A 20 23.02 20.63 -0.65
CA ASN A 20 22.75 20.33 -2.06
C ASN A 20 22.19 18.91 -2.29
N ILE A 21 22.50 17.93 -1.44
CA ILE A 21 21.93 16.57 -1.58
C ILE A 21 20.51 16.51 -0.98
N ASN A 22 20.22 17.32 0.05
CA ASN A 22 18.92 17.32 0.73
C ASN A 22 17.78 18.03 -0.03
N ILE A 23 18.05 18.71 -1.14
CA ILE A 23 16.99 19.26 -2.00
C ILE A 23 16.29 18.21 -2.87
N HIS A 24 16.77 16.96 -2.88
CA HIS A 24 16.03 15.79 -3.37
C HIS A 24 15.37 14.99 -2.24
N LEU A 25 15.08 15.62 -1.09
CA LEU A 25 14.10 15.07 -0.17
C LEU A 25 12.74 15.20 -0.84
N THR A 26 12.40 14.20 -1.67
CA THR A 26 11.06 13.98 -2.18
C THR A 26 10.17 13.93 -0.96
N SER A 27 9.52 15.06 -0.67
CA SER A 27 8.35 15.08 0.17
C SER A 27 7.44 14.02 -0.43
N ALA A 28 7.28 12.89 0.28
CA ALA A 28 6.17 12.00 0.04
C ALA A 28 4.93 12.78 0.49
N GLY A 29 4.54 13.76 -0.33
CA GLY A 29 3.26 14.39 -0.25
C GLY A 29 2.27 13.26 -0.41
N SER A 30 1.67 12.84 0.70
CA SER A 30 0.38 12.18 0.67
C SER A 30 -0.57 13.19 0.04
N LYS A 31 -0.59 13.19 -1.30
CA LYS A 31 -1.77 13.61 -2.03
C LYS A 31 -2.81 12.61 -1.60
N GLN A 32 -3.59 12.99 -0.59
CA GLN A 32 -5.00 12.62 -0.56
C GLN A 32 -5.45 12.71 -2.02
N PRO A 33 -5.84 11.61 -2.68
CA PRO A 33 -6.31 11.71 -4.05
C PRO A 33 -7.58 12.54 -3.99
N SER A 34 -7.45 13.82 -4.31
CA SER A 34 -8.56 14.67 -4.69
C SER A 34 -9.22 13.94 -5.85
N ALA A 35 -10.39 13.38 -5.56
CA ALA A 35 -11.23 12.69 -6.51
C ALA A 35 -11.47 13.60 -7.71
N HIS A 36 -10.74 13.38 -8.80
CA HIS A 36 -11.26 13.51 -10.15
C HIS A 36 -10.26 12.97 -11.18
N ASN A 37 -10.65 11.88 -11.82
CA ASN A 37 -10.28 11.44 -13.17
C ASN A 37 -8.80 11.20 -13.48
N SER A 38 -8.34 9.99 -13.20
CA SER A 38 -7.39 9.29 -14.07
C SER A 38 -8.11 8.08 -14.64
N SER A 39 -8.31 8.06 -15.96
CA SER A 39 -9.00 7.03 -16.74
C SER A 39 -8.16 5.74 -16.88
N VAL A 40 -7.67 5.22 -15.77
CA VAL A 40 -6.98 3.92 -15.72
C VAL A 40 -7.87 3.02 -14.88
N ASP A 41 -8.69 2.25 -15.59
CA ASP A 41 -9.42 1.07 -15.14
C ASP A 41 -9.86 1.07 -13.67
N SER A 42 -11.06 1.61 -13.44
CA SER A 42 -11.63 1.76 -12.11
C SER A 42 -12.05 0.40 -11.55
N ILE A 43 -11.11 -0.34 -10.97
CA ILE A 43 -11.43 -1.54 -10.16
C ILE A 43 -12.25 -1.05 -8.96
N LYS A 44 -13.54 -1.36 -8.98
CA LYS A 44 -14.46 -1.03 -7.90
C LYS A 44 -14.55 -2.23 -6.96
N ALA A 45 -14.10 -2.04 -5.72
CA ALA A 45 -14.31 -3.03 -4.68
C ALA A 45 -15.66 -2.80 -3.99
N GLU A 46 -16.56 -3.78 -4.07
CA GLU A 46 -17.84 -3.77 -3.37
C GLU A 46 -17.81 -4.72 -2.18
N PHE A 47 -18.37 -4.31 -1.04
CA PHE A 47 -18.46 -5.16 0.13
C PHE A 47 -19.65 -6.12 0.00
N CYS A 48 -19.39 -7.40 0.21
CA CYS A 48 -20.46 -8.39 0.28
C CYS A 48 -21.13 -8.37 1.66
N LYS A 49 -22.32 -8.97 1.76
CA LYS A 49 -23.12 -8.93 3.01
C LYS A 49 -22.45 -9.67 4.18
N THR A 50 -21.56 -10.61 3.90
CA THR A 50 -20.94 -11.48 4.90
C THR A 50 -19.50 -11.09 5.18
N ASN A 51 -19.02 -11.44 6.38
CA ASN A 51 -17.60 -11.45 6.70
C ASN A 51 -17.10 -12.89 6.60
N CYS A 52 -15.78 -13.06 6.49
CA CYS A 52 -15.15 -14.36 6.53
C CYS A 52 -14.27 -14.49 7.78
N THR A 53 -14.28 -15.64 8.43
CA THR A 53 -13.46 -15.91 9.61
C THR A 53 -12.71 -17.23 9.46
N LYS A 54 -11.59 -17.34 10.17
CA LYS A 54 -10.80 -18.56 10.22
C LYS A 54 -11.42 -19.52 11.25
N GLY A 55 -11.82 -20.71 10.81
CA GLY A 55 -12.31 -21.80 11.63
C GLY A 55 -11.21 -22.44 12.48
N SER A 56 -11.63 -23.31 13.41
CA SER A 56 -10.73 -24.05 14.31
C SER A 56 -9.85 -25.08 13.61
N ASP A 57 -10.27 -25.54 12.44
CA ASP A 57 -9.53 -26.36 11.49
C ASP A 57 -8.50 -25.55 10.67
N GLY A 58 -8.55 -24.22 10.80
CA GLY A 58 -7.70 -23.30 10.08
C GLY A 58 -8.20 -22.92 8.68
N ALA A 59 -9.33 -23.47 8.24
CA ALA A 59 -9.99 -23.10 7.00
C ALA A 59 -10.71 -21.75 7.15
N TRP A 60 -10.92 -21.03 6.05
CA TRP A 60 -11.69 -19.79 6.06
C TRP A 60 -13.14 -20.07 5.70
N SER A 61 -14.08 -19.41 6.38
CA SER A 61 -15.49 -19.50 6.03
C SER A 61 -15.72 -18.95 4.62
N VAL A 62 -16.54 -19.66 3.86
CA VAL A 62 -16.84 -19.35 2.46
C VAL A 62 -17.66 -18.06 2.35
N CYS A 63 -17.29 -17.19 1.41
CA CYS A 63 -18.07 -16.01 1.04
C CYS A 63 -19.16 -16.38 0.01
N SER A 64 -20.15 -15.51 -0.20
CA SER A 64 -21.14 -15.71 -1.27
C SER A 64 -20.48 -15.80 -2.65
N GLU A 65 -21.22 -16.36 -3.63
CA GLU A 65 -20.76 -16.40 -5.03
C GLU A 65 -20.30 -15.02 -5.50
N ASP A 66 -19.20 -15.00 -6.27
CA ASP A 66 -18.48 -13.81 -6.76
C ASP A 66 -17.81 -12.92 -5.69
N CYS A 67 -17.75 -13.38 -4.43
CA CYS A 67 -17.07 -12.66 -3.36
C CYS A 67 -15.81 -13.39 -2.90
N LEU A 68 -14.69 -12.67 -2.80
CA LEU A 68 -13.44 -13.16 -2.21
C LEU A 68 -13.26 -12.71 -0.76
N CYS A 69 -12.68 -13.60 0.05
CA CYS A 69 -12.32 -13.29 1.43
C CYS A 69 -10.99 -12.52 1.50
N VAL A 70 -11.06 -11.23 1.85
CA VAL A 70 -9.87 -10.37 2.02
C VAL A 70 -9.50 -10.32 3.49
N ARG A 71 -8.23 -10.62 3.80
CA ARG A 71 -7.65 -10.60 5.15
C ARG A 71 -6.44 -9.71 5.21
N VAL A 72 -6.30 -8.97 6.31
CA VAL A 72 -5.13 -8.11 6.57
C VAL A 72 -4.22 -8.79 7.58
N GLY A 73 -2.98 -9.05 7.17
CA GLY A 73 -1.95 -9.63 8.03
C GLY A 73 -2.34 -11.00 8.60
N ASN A 74 -2.22 -11.15 9.91
CA ASN A 74 -2.52 -12.38 10.65
C ASN A 74 -3.86 -12.31 11.42
N SER A 75 -4.81 -11.51 10.94
CA SER A 75 -6.15 -11.47 11.52
C SER A 75 -6.89 -12.79 11.28
N THR A 76 -7.67 -13.26 12.26
CA THR A 76 -8.60 -14.39 12.13
C THR A 76 -9.96 -13.99 11.59
N ALA A 77 -10.17 -12.68 11.40
CA ALA A 77 -11.34 -12.11 10.74
C ALA A 77 -10.93 -11.37 9.47
N GLY A 78 -11.71 -11.56 8.41
CA GLY A 78 -11.59 -10.92 7.11
C GLY A 78 -12.95 -10.44 6.63
N ARG A 79 -12.97 -9.78 5.48
CA ARG A 79 -14.18 -9.24 4.86
C ARG A 79 -14.36 -9.82 3.47
N CYS A 80 -15.59 -10.20 3.14
CA CYS A 80 -15.93 -10.62 1.78
C CYS A 80 -16.09 -9.40 0.88
N MET A 81 -15.39 -9.39 -0.26
CA MET A 81 -15.38 -8.29 -1.21
C MET A 81 -15.55 -8.84 -2.63
N ASN A 82 -16.31 -8.15 -3.47
CA ASN A 82 -16.38 -8.40 -4.90
C ASN A 82 -15.54 -7.33 -5.61
N LEU A 83 -14.69 -7.74 -6.54
CA LEU A 83 -13.89 -6.84 -7.37
C LEU A 83 -14.56 -6.74 -8.74
N VAL A 84 -15.26 -5.63 -8.97
CA VAL A 84 -15.92 -5.35 -10.25
C VAL A 84 -14.97 -4.49 -11.08
N GLY A 85 -14.46 -5.06 -12.16
CA GLY A 85 -13.57 -4.42 -13.14
C GLY A 85 -13.52 -5.25 -14.43
N ASP A 86 -12.99 -4.68 -15.52
CA ASP A 86 -12.82 -5.37 -16.80
C ASP A 86 -11.61 -6.32 -16.75
N TYR A 87 -11.65 -7.29 -15.84
CA TYR A 87 -10.63 -8.31 -15.70
C TYR A 87 -11.26 -9.68 -15.52
N ASP A 88 -10.92 -10.58 -16.43
CA ASP A 88 -11.10 -12.02 -16.29
C ASP A 88 -10.19 -12.49 -15.14
N TYR A 89 -10.71 -12.50 -13.90
CA TYR A 89 -10.00 -13.12 -12.79
C TYR A 89 -10.04 -14.63 -13.04
N PRO A 90 -8.91 -15.36 -13.10
CA PRO A 90 -8.97 -16.81 -13.13
C PRO A 90 -9.52 -17.25 -11.77
N THR A 91 -10.82 -17.57 -11.78
CA THR A 91 -11.51 -18.28 -10.70
C THR A 91 -10.60 -19.43 -10.32
N LYS A 92 -10.03 -19.38 -9.10
CA LYS A 92 -9.35 -20.53 -8.55
C LYS A 92 -10.44 -21.55 -8.29
N GLU A 93 -10.64 -22.42 -9.28
CA GLU A 93 -11.36 -23.67 -9.13
C GLU A 93 -10.93 -24.27 -7.80
N ALA A 94 -11.90 -24.49 -6.93
CA ALA A 94 -11.70 -25.23 -5.71
C ALA A 94 -11.12 -26.60 -6.10
N GLU A 95 -9.89 -26.86 -5.69
CA GLU A 95 -9.33 -28.21 -5.76
C GLU A 95 -10.22 -29.11 -4.88
N GLU A 96 -10.69 -30.18 -5.53
CA GLU A 96 -11.64 -31.21 -5.06
C GLU A 96 -11.20 -31.94 -3.78
#